data_AF-A0A833CCE2-F1
#
_entry.id   AF-A0A833CCE2-F1
#
_cell.length_a   1.000
_cell.length_b   1.000
_cell.length_c   1.000
_cell.angle_alpha   90.00
_cell.angle_beta   90.00
_cell.angle_gamma   90.00
#
_symmetry.space_group_name_H-M   'P 1'
#
loop_
_entity.id
_entity.type
_entity.pdbx_description
1 polymer ?
#
loop_
_entity_poly.entity_id
_entity_poly.type
_entity_poly.pdbx_seq_one_letter_code
_entity_poly.pdbx_strand_id
1 'polypeptide(L)'
;MCMGIMFMFAGTNSASATDVWVAHYNNDNVDVYTMNDTITYSSDSNGRGFSIATKFVCYGQLQKVVTWHFGKFRNGMWRYRTNTMSGGHDTVTIPRNPVFEYGMNQIGWSYYIDGSYYY
;
A
#
# COMPACT_ATOMS: atom_id res chain seq x y z
N MET A 1 -31.49 -43.00 21.92
CA MET A 1 -31.18 -42.52 20.57
C MET A 1 -30.21 -41.34 20.71
N CYS A 2 -28.96 -41.51 20.31
CA CYS A 2 -27.93 -40.48 20.36
C CYS A 2 -28.16 -39.45 19.25
N MET A 3 -28.39 -38.18 19.61
CA MET A 3 -28.39 -37.07 18.65
C MET A 3 -27.06 -36.35 18.77
N GLY A 4 -26.22 -36.54 17.75
CA GLY A 4 -24.83 -36.09 17.71
C GLY A 4 -24.71 -34.57 17.71
N ILE A 5 -23.71 -34.09 18.44
CA ILE A 5 -23.25 -32.70 18.42
C ILE A 5 -22.59 -32.46 17.06
N MET A 6 -23.20 -31.59 16.26
CA MET A 6 -22.63 -31.13 15.00
C MET A 6 -21.57 -30.07 15.32
N PHE A 7 -20.29 -30.45 15.27
CA PHE A 7 -19.18 -29.50 15.37
C PHE A 7 -19.12 -28.69 14.06
N MET A 8 -19.63 -27.46 14.08
CA MET A 8 -19.32 -26.49 13.04
C MET A 8 -17.85 -26.10 13.15
N PHE A 9 -17.00 -26.68 12.29
CA PHE A 9 -15.67 -26.14 12.03
C PHE A 9 -15.86 -24.84 11.24
N ALA A 10 -15.93 -23.71 11.95
CA ALA A 10 -15.72 -22.41 11.34
C ALA A 10 -14.31 -22.44 10.74
N GLY A 11 -14.22 -22.45 9.40
CA GLY A 11 -12.96 -22.49 8.69
C GLY A 11 -12.07 -21.35 9.18
N THR A 12 -10.93 -21.71 9.77
CA THR A 12 -9.86 -20.76 10.04
C THR A 12 -9.30 -20.35 8.68
N ASN A 13 -9.79 -19.25 8.11
CA ASN A 13 -9.10 -18.60 7.01
C ASN A 13 -7.72 -18.22 7.54
N SER A 14 -6.69 -18.98 7.16
CA SER A 14 -5.31 -18.63 7.49
C SER A 14 -5.01 -17.29 6.83
N ALA A 15 -4.92 -16.22 7.63
CA ALA A 15 -4.46 -14.92 7.16
C ALA A 15 -2.95 -15.03 6.92
N SER A 16 -2.55 -15.18 5.66
CA SER A 16 -1.13 -15.11 5.27
C SER A 16 -0.76 -13.63 5.14
N ALA A 17 -0.15 -13.07 6.18
CA ALA A 17 0.44 -11.74 6.11
C ALA A 17 1.79 -11.84 5.37
N THR A 18 1.89 -11.24 4.18
CA THR A 18 3.12 -11.24 3.38
C THR A 18 3.71 -9.84 3.35
N ASP A 19 4.80 -9.66 4.09
CA ASP A 19 5.62 -8.45 4.04
C ASP A 19 6.65 -8.58 2.91
N VAL A 20 6.68 -7.62 1.98
CA VAL A 20 7.63 -7.59 0.85
C VAL A 20 8.54 -6.39 0.97
N TRP A 21 9.86 -6.60 0.97
CA TRP A 21 10.84 -5.52 0.96
C TRP A 21 10.78 -4.77 -0.37
N VAL A 22 10.56 -3.46 -0.32
CA VAL A 22 10.42 -2.61 -1.53
C VAL A 22 11.48 -1.53 -1.63
N ALA A 23 12.12 -1.15 -0.53
CA ALA A 23 13.14 -0.10 -0.54
C ALA A 23 14.04 -0.12 0.69
N HIS A 24 15.21 0.49 0.52
CA HIS A 24 16.12 0.86 1.60
C HIS A 24 16.46 2.35 1.49
N TYR A 25 16.22 3.11 2.55
CA TYR A 25 16.52 4.54 2.64
C TYR A 25 17.86 4.73 3.35
N ASN A 26 18.94 4.88 2.56
CA ASN A 26 20.33 4.93 3.05
C ASN A 26 20.57 6.01 4.12
N ASN A 27 19.98 7.20 3.94
CA ASN A 27 20.26 8.34 4.83
C ASN A 27 19.79 8.08 6.28
N ASP A 28 18.71 7.33 6.44
CA ASP A 28 18.10 7.05 7.74
C ASP A 28 18.30 5.59 8.18
N ASN A 29 18.97 4.78 7.34
CA ASN A 29 19.10 3.33 7.49
C ASN A 29 17.74 2.65 7.77
N VAL A 30 16.75 2.95 6.92
CA VAL A 30 15.39 2.43 7.07
C VAL A 30 15.02 1.50 5.90
N ASP A 31 14.65 0.28 6.23
CA ASP A 31 14.03 -0.66 5.31
C ASP A 31 12.51 -0.46 5.28
N VAL A 32 11.95 -0.45 4.08
CA VAL A 32 10.51 -0.30 3.85
C VAL A 32 9.96 -1.62 3.32
N TYR A 33 9.01 -2.17 4.06
CA TYR A 33 8.30 -3.38 3.70
C TYR A 33 6.85 -3.07 3.44
N THR A 34 6.32 -3.55 2.34
CA THR A 34 4.91 -3.45 1.99
C THR A 34 4.14 -4.65 2.51
N MET A 35 3.00 -4.41 3.14
CA MET A 35 2.09 -5.45 3.62
C MET A 35 1.10 -5.80 2.50
N ASN A 36 1.40 -6.82 1.71
CA ASN A 36 0.66 -7.13 0.46
C ASN A 36 -0.83 -7.43 0.70
N ASP A 37 -1.15 -8.05 1.82
CA ASP A 37 -2.50 -8.39 2.26
C ASP A 37 -3.36 -7.16 2.63
N THR A 38 -2.76 -5.98 2.72
CA THR A 38 -3.47 -4.72 3.02
C THR A 38 -3.86 -3.92 1.77
N ILE A 39 -3.52 -4.42 0.57
CA ILE A 39 -3.86 -3.74 -0.68
C ILE A 39 -5.38 -3.70 -0.83
N THR A 40 -5.90 -2.48 -0.95
CA THR A 40 -7.30 -2.22 -1.30
C THR A 40 -7.32 -1.25 -2.47
N TYR A 41 -8.22 -1.42 -3.44
CA TYR A 41 -8.26 -0.56 -4.62
C TYR A 41 -9.68 -0.36 -5.12
N SER A 42 -9.89 0.75 -5.82
CA SER A 42 -11.16 1.10 -6.46
C SER A 42 -10.92 1.90 -7.74
N SER A 43 -11.86 1.78 -8.67
CA SER A 43 -11.87 2.52 -9.93
C SER A 43 -13.30 2.83 -10.32
N ASP A 44 -13.57 4.07 -10.68
CA ASP A 44 -14.87 4.56 -11.16
C ASP A 44 -14.70 5.64 -12.24
N SER A 45 -15.79 6.29 -12.64
CA SER A 45 -15.78 7.35 -13.67
C SER A 45 -15.09 8.64 -13.22
N ASN A 46 -14.91 8.85 -11.93
CA ASN A 46 -14.24 10.02 -11.35
C ASN A 46 -12.76 9.78 -11.10
N GLY A 47 -12.30 8.54 -11.03
CA GLY A 47 -10.89 8.24 -10.88
C GLY A 47 -10.60 6.81 -10.46
N ARG A 48 -9.35 6.57 -10.07
CA ARG A 48 -8.95 5.30 -9.48
C ARG A 48 -7.85 5.51 -8.45
N GLY A 49 -7.77 4.60 -7.51
CA GLY A 49 -6.81 4.66 -6.43
C GLY A 49 -6.69 3.34 -5.70
N PHE A 50 -5.64 3.26 -4.88
CA PHE A 50 -5.41 2.13 -4.00
C PHE A 50 -4.78 2.58 -2.69
N SER A 51 -4.99 1.79 -1.65
CA SER A 51 -4.35 1.98 -0.36
C SER A 51 -3.52 0.76 -0.01
N ILE A 52 -2.42 0.99 0.69
CA ILE A 52 -1.47 -0.05 1.06
C ILE A 52 -0.70 0.34 2.32
N ALA A 53 -0.52 -0.59 3.25
CA ALA A 53 0.25 -0.37 4.46
C ALA A 53 1.71 -0.79 4.27
N THR A 54 2.62 -0.04 4.89
CA THR A 54 4.05 -0.32 4.90
C THR A 54 4.63 -0.25 6.30
N LYS A 55 5.54 -1.18 6.62
CA LYS A 55 6.38 -1.18 7.81
C LYS A 55 7.69 -0.47 7.50
N PHE A 56 8.05 0.50 8.34
CA PHE A 56 9.37 1.12 8.33
C PHE A 56 10.19 0.47 9.45
N VAL A 57 11.29 -0.18 9.09
CA VAL A 57 12.15 -0.95 10.00
C VAL A 57 13.54 -0.33 10.00
N CYS A 58 14.07 -0.04 11.18
CA CYS A 58 15.42 0.50 11.34
C CYS A 58 16.19 -0.42 12.30
N TYR A 59 17.38 -0.88 11.90
CA TYR A 59 18.19 -1.83 12.68
C TYR A 59 17.41 -3.08 13.13
N GLY A 60 16.53 -3.61 12.27
CA GLY A 60 15.69 -4.77 12.57
C GLY A 60 14.51 -4.50 13.52
N GLN A 61 14.30 -3.25 13.93
CA GLN A 61 13.18 -2.86 14.80
C GLN A 61 12.12 -2.09 14.01
N LEU A 62 10.86 -2.50 14.17
CA LEU A 62 9.71 -1.79 13.61
C LEU A 62 9.59 -0.40 14.25
N GLN A 63 9.71 0.64 13.42
CA GLN A 63 9.59 2.02 13.86
C GLN A 63 8.15 2.51 13.76
N LYS A 64 7.49 2.24 12.62
CA LYS A 64 6.11 2.67 12.36
C LYS A 64 5.47 1.89 11.23
N VAL A 65 4.14 1.88 11.25
CA VAL A 65 3.30 1.45 10.14
C VAL A 65 2.66 2.67 9.51
N VAL A 66 2.81 2.82 8.19
CA VAL A 66 2.26 3.93 7.42
C VAL A 66 1.29 3.37 6.40
N THR A 67 0.07 3.88 6.38
CA THR A 67 -0.90 3.59 5.32
C THR A 67 -0.79 4.68 4.27
N TRP A 68 -0.48 4.27 3.04
CA TRP A 68 -0.45 5.11 1.87
C TRP A 68 -1.79 5.02 1.16
N HIS A 69 -2.30 6.15 0.69
CA HIS A 69 -3.46 6.23 -0.18
C HIS A 69 -3.03 6.91 -1.46
N PHE A 70 -2.94 6.16 -2.55
CA PHE A 70 -2.64 6.67 -3.88
C PHE A 70 -3.94 6.84 -4.66
N GLY A 71 -4.07 7.96 -5.37
CA GLY A 71 -5.24 8.23 -6.18
C GLY A 71 -4.95 9.18 -7.32
N LYS A 72 -5.75 9.06 -8.38
CA LYS A 72 -5.83 10.05 -9.45
C LYS A 72 -7.29 10.37 -9.75
N PHE A 73 -7.60 11.65 -9.87
CA PHE A 73 -8.90 12.11 -10.33
C PHE A 73 -8.88 12.25 -11.86
N ARG A 74 -9.75 11.51 -12.55
CA ARG A 74 -9.87 11.48 -14.02
C ARG A 74 -8.50 11.34 -14.72
N ASN A 75 -8.16 12.30 -15.58
CA ASN A 75 -6.89 12.36 -16.31
C ASN A 75 -5.81 13.18 -15.58
N GLY A 76 -6.03 13.51 -14.30
CA GLY A 76 -5.08 14.23 -13.47
C GLY A 76 -3.87 13.37 -13.06
N MET A 77 -2.95 14.03 -12.35
CA MET A 77 -1.75 13.43 -11.82
C MET A 77 -2.06 12.44 -10.69
N TRP A 78 -1.22 11.41 -10.57
CA TRP A 78 -1.20 10.58 -9.38
C TRP A 78 -0.77 11.39 -8.17
N ARG A 79 -1.50 11.23 -7.08
CA ARG A 79 -1.22 11.86 -5.81
C ARG A 79 -1.30 10.84 -4.70
N TYR A 80 -0.68 11.13 -3.58
CA TYR A 80 -0.76 10.31 -2.40
C TYR A 80 -0.91 11.14 -1.14
N ARG A 81 -1.54 10.53 -0.15
CA ARG A 81 -1.50 10.95 1.24
C ARG A 81 -1.15 9.76 2.11
N THR A 82 -0.58 10.03 3.28
CA THR A 82 -0.38 8.99 4.30
C THR A 82 -1.16 9.32 5.56
N ASN A 83 -1.43 8.31 6.39
CA ASN A 83 -2.04 8.50 7.71
C ASN A 83 -1.19 9.33 8.68
N THR A 84 0.09 9.58 8.35
CA THR A 84 1.01 10.40 9.15
C THR A 84 1.13 11.85 8.65
N MET A 85 0.51 12.20 7.52
CA MET A 85 0.51 13.57 7.02
C MET A 85 -0.48 14.45 7.80
N SER A 86 -0.10 15.70 8.07
CA SER A 86 -1.00 16.69 8.68
C SER A 86 -2.08 17.12 7.68
N GLY A 87 -3.34 16.89 8.03
CA GLY A 87 -4.57 17.50 7.50
C GLY A 87 -4.67 17.70 5.99
N GLY A 88 -5.42 16.84 5.28
CA GLY A 88 -6.03 17.11 3.96
C GLY A 88 -5.11 17.33 2.75
N HIS A 89 -3.79 17.23 2.92
CA HIS A 89 -2.82 17.52 1.86
C HIS A 89 -2.44 16.25 1.10
N ASP A 90 -2.71 16.26 -0.20
CA ASP A 90 -2.23 15.24 -1.14
C ASP A 90 -0.94 15.73 -1.82
N THR A 91 0.10 14.90 -1.81
CA THR A 91 1.37 15.14 -2.49
C THR A 91 1.38 14.50 -3.87
N VAL A 92 1.96 15.15 -4.89
CA VAL A 92 2.14 14.53 -6.21
C VAL A 92 3.02 13.29 -6.09
N THR A 93 2.58 12.18 -6.67
CA THR A 93 3.36 10.94 -6.70
C THR A 93 4.49 11.12 -7.70
N ILE A 94 5.72 11.14 -7.20
CA ILE A 94 6.90 11.18 -8.05
C ILE A 94 7.13 9.83 -8.73
N PRO A 95 7.64 9.80 -9.97
CA PRO A 95 8.20 8.59 -10.54
C PRO A 95 9.21 7.93 -9.59
N ARG A 96 9.26 6.59 -9.58
CA ARG A 96 10.12 5.76 -8.73
C ARG A 96 9.78 5.74 -7.24
N ASN A 97 8.55 6.08 -6.84
CA ASN A 97 8.11 5.75 -5.48
C ASN A 97 7.92 4.22 -5.36
N PRO A 98 8.75 3.50 -4.58
CA PRO A 98 8.78 2.04 -4.59
C PRO A 98 7.49 1.39 -4.09
N VAL A 99 6.80 2.04 -3.14
CA VAL A 99 5.51 1.56 -2.61
C VAL A 99 4.42 1.68 -3.68
N PHE A 100 4.42 2.81 -4.40
CA PHE A 100 3.48 3.04 -5.50
C PHE A 100 3.68 2.02 -6.64
N GLU A 101 4.92 1.84 -7.07
CA GLU A 101 5.26 0.92 -8.17
C GLU A 101 4.93 -0.53 -7.82
N TYR A 102 5.20 -0.94 -6.59
CA TYR A 102 4.81 -2.25 -6.09
C TYR A 102 3.28 -2.44 -6.13
N GLY A 103 2.52 -1.48 -5.58
CA GLY A 103 1.05 -1.57 -5.57
C GLY A 103 0.45 -1.63 -6.97
N MET A 104 0.97 -0.80 -7.90
CA MET A 104 0.56 -0.83 -9.30
C MET A 104 0.80 -2.18 -9.97
N ASN A 105 1.96 -2.78 -9.71
CA ASN A 105 2.30 -4.10 -10.24
C ASN A 105 1.36 -5.18 -9.68
N GLN A 106 1.15 -5.21 -8.36
CA GLN A 106 0.25 -6.18 -7.73
C GLN A 106 -1.20 -6.09 -8.24
N ILE A 107 -1.68 -4.87 -8.52
CA ILE A 107 -3.03 -4.64 -9.04
C ILE A 107 -3.11 -4.89 -10.57
N GLY A 108 -1.98 -4.89 -11.28
CA GLY A 108 -1.93 -5.01 -12.73
C GLY A 108 -2.31 -3.72 -13.47
N TRP A 109 -2.12 -2.56 -12.84
CA TRP A 109 -2.43 -1.26 -13.45
C TRP A 109 -1.21 -0.66 -14.14
N SER A 110 -1.38 -0.29 -15.41
CA SER A 110 -0.42 0.58 -16.10
C SER A 110 -0.55 2.02 -15.60
N TYR A 111 0.58 2.70 -15.48
CA TYR A 111 0.65 4.09 -15.09
C TYR A 111 1.63 4.88 -15.96
N TYR A 112 1.32 6.16 -16.09
CA TYR A 112 2.18 7.15 -16.71
C TYR A 112 2.22 8.34 -15.75
N ILE A 113 3.40 8.91 -15.54
CA ILE A 113 3.58 10.13 -14.76
C ILE A 113 4.17 11.16 -15.71
N ASP A 114 3.34 12.12 -16.09
CA ASP A 114 3.69 13.19 -17.02
C ASP A 114 4.56 14.26 -16.34
N GLY A 115 5.55 14.79 -17.05
CA GLY A 115 6.18 16.08 -16.75
C GLY A 115 7.02 16.23 -15.47
N SER A 116 7.69 15.19 -14.97
CA SER A 116 8.59 15.35 -13.81
C SER A 116 10.01 15.75 -14.24
N TYR A 117 10.34 17.05 -14.16
CA TYR A 117 11.74 17.50 -14.15
C TYR A 117 12.32 17.29 -12.74
N TYR A 118 13.40 16.52 -12.66
CA TYR A 118 14.17 16.32 -11.43
C TYR A 118 15.45 17.16 -11.50
N TYR A 119 15.73 17.90 -10.44
CA TYR A 119 17.00 18.61 -10.21
C TYR A 119 17.72 17.99 -9.01
#